data_AF-A0A5D9C916-F1
#
_entry.id   AF-A0A5D9C916-F1
#
_cell.length_a   1.000
_cell.length_b   1.000
_cell.length_c   1.000
_cell.angle_alpha   90.00
_cell.angle_beta   90.00
_cell.angle_gamma   90.00
#
_symmetry.space_group_name_H-M   'P 1'
#
loop_
_entity.id
_entity.type
_entity.pdbx_description
1 polymer ?
#
loop_
_entity_poly.entity_id
_entity_poly.type
_entity_poly.pdbx_seq_one_letter_code
_entity_poly.pdbx_strand_id
1 'polypeptide(L)' 'MRLPLAVLTAEEAKWAALLGESRSWRTNQTREIRHKTLQVAQSRIQTVLKRLSSKDDAASRGELAATLDKLGL' A
#
# COMPACT_ATOMS: atom_id res chain seq x y z
N MET A 1 4.44 11.42 7.50
CA MET A 1 4.00 10.01 7.31
C MET A 1 2.79 9.88 6.35
N ARG A 2 2.83 10.45 5.13
CA ARG A 2 1.74 10.29 4.13
C ARG A 2 2.21 9.78 2.77
N LEU A 3 3.52 9.80 2.53
CA LEU A 3 4.15 9.41 1.26
C LEU A 3 3.85 7.95 0.86
N PRO A 4 3.95 6.94 1.76
CA PRO A 4 3.77 5.54 1.36
C PRO A 4 2.35 5.22 0.88
N LEU A 5 1.34 5.78 1.54
CA LEU A 5 -0.05 5.61 1.11
C LEU A 5 -0.33 6.36 -0.19
N ALA A 6 0.20 7.58 -0.35
CA ALA A 6 0.03 8.34 -1.58
C ALA A 6 0.61 7.62 -2.82
N VAL A 7 1.78 6.99 -2.69
CA VAL A 7 2.39 6.18 -3.77
C VAL A 7 1.50 4.98 -4.12
N LEU A 8 1.01 4.26 -3.12
CA LEU A 8 0.14 3.10 -3.36
C LEU A 8 -1.21 3.48 -3.97
N THR A 9 -1.77 4.63 -3.60
CA THR A 9 -3.01 5.14 -4.17
C THR A 9 -2.82 5.58 -5.63
N ALA A 10 -1.69 6.21 -5.95
CA ALA A 10 -1.36 6.56 -7.33
C ALA A 10 -1.20 5.31 -8.23
N GLU A 11 -0.54 4.26 -7.72
CA GLU A 11 -0.39 3.01 -8.45
C GLU A 11 -1.74 2.28 -8.59
N GLU A 12 -2.59 2.28 -7.56
CA GLU A 12 -3.94 1.72 -7.65
C GLU A 12 -4.77 2.41 -8.74
N ALA A 13 -4.76 3.74 -8.79
CA ALA A 13 -5.50 4.51 -9.79
C ALA A 13 -5.07 4.18 -11.22
N LYS A 14 -3.76 3.97 -11.44
CA LYS A 14 -3.22 3.54 -12.74
C LYS A 14 -3.74 2.17 -13.16
N TRP A 15 -3.82 1.21 -12.24
CA TRP A 15 -4.32 -0.12 -12.56
C TRP A 15 -5.84 -0.16 -12.70
N ALA A 16 -6.56 0.63 -11.91
CA ALA A 16 -8.01 0.77 -12.01
C ALA A 16 -8.45 1.18 -13.43
N ALA A 17 -7.73 2.13 -14.04
CA ALA A 17 -8.00 2.59 -15.40
C ALA A 17 -7.77 1.53 -16.49
N LEU A 18 -7.12 0.41 -16.18
CA LEU A 18 -6.79 -0.66 -17.14
C LEU A 18 -7.68 -1.91 -16.98
N LEU A 19 -8.59 -1.92 -16.01
CA LEU A 19 -9.47 -3.07 -15.77
C LEU A 19 -10.48 -3.21 -16.91
N GLY A 20 -10.60 -4.42 -17.46
CA GLY A 20 -11.54 -4.70 -18.56
C GLY A 20 -11.09 -4.24 -19.95
N GLU A 21 -10.05 -3.41 -20.06
CA GLU A 21 -9.58 -2.83 -21.33
C GLU A 21 -8.97 -3.84 -22.32
N SER A 22 -8.56 -5.03 -21.87
CA SER A 22 -8.00 -6.05 -22.77
C SER A 22 -9.09 -6.96 -23.34
N ARG A 23 -8.95 -7.36 -24.61
CA ARG A 23 -9.73 -8.47 -25.19
C ARG A 23 -9.36 -9.84 -24.59
N SER A 24 -8.20 -9.95 -23.95
CA SER A 24 -7.73 -11.18 -23.29
C SER A 24 -8.25 -11.25 -21.86
N TRP A 25 -9.06 -12.25 -21.57
CA TRP A 25 -9.59 -12.49 -20.23
C TRP A 25 -8.47 -12.71 -19.20
N ARG A 26 -7.40 -13.42 -19.56
CA ARG A 26 -6.24 -13.68 -18.67
C ARG A 26 -5.53 -12.38 -18.28
N THR A 27 -5.44 -11.44 -19.23
CA THR A 27 -4.83 -10.13 -18.99
C THR A 27 -5.68 -9.32 -18.01
N ASN A 28 -7.01 -9.29 -18.19
CA ASN A 28 -7.90 -8.61 -17.26
C ASN A 28 -7.86 -9.24 -15.87
N GLN A 29 -7.88 -10.57 -15.77
CA GLN A 29 -7.76 -11.27 -14.50
C GLN A 29 -6.46 -10.93 -13.76
N THR A 30 -5.34 -10.86 -14.49
CA THR A 30 -4.05 -10.46 -13.90
C THR A 30 -4.08 -9.02 -13.39
N ARG A 31 -4.73 -8.11 -14.13
CA ARG A 31 -4.90 -6.70 -13.71
C ARG A 31 -5.78 -6.58 -12.47
N GLU A 32 -6.87 -7.34 -12.38
CA GLU A 32 -7.73 -7.40 -11.20
C GLU A 32 -6.98 -7.89 -9.96
N ILE A 33 -6.15 -8.94 -10.09
CA ILE A 33 -5.32 -9.45 -9.00
C ILE A 33 -4.36 -8.37 -8.50
N ARG A 34 -3.70 -7.63 -9.41
CA ARG A 34 -2.78 -6.54 -9.05
C ARG A 34 -3.50 -5.40 -8.36
N HIS A 35 -4.66 -4.98 -8.88
CA HIS A 35 -5.48 -3.95 -8.27
C HIS A 35 -5.90 -4.33 -6.83
N LYS A 36 -6.39 -5.56 -6.62
CA LYS A 36 -6.72 -6.07 -5.28
C LYS A 36 -5.50 -6.15 -4.36
N THR A 37 -4.35 -6.53 -4.88
CA THR A 37 -3.11 -6.60 -4.11
C THR A 37 -2.72 -5.21 -3.56
N LEU A 38 -2.89 -4.16 -4.36
CA LEU A 38 -2.63 -2.78 -3.92
C LEU A 38 -3.60 -2.35 -2.82
N GLN A 39 -4.89 -2.67 -2.93
CA GLN A 39 -5.90 -2.39 -1.89
C GLN A 39 -5.57 -3.07 -0.56
N VAL A 40 -5.14 -4.34 -0.61
CA VAL A 40 -4.71 -5.09 0.57
C VAL A 40 -3.46 -4.45 1.19
N ALA A 41 -2.48 -4.06 0.38
CA ALA A 41 -1.27 -3.40 0.86
C ALA A 41 -1.58 -2.08 1.57
N GLN A 42 -2.42 -1.23 0.98
CA GLN A 42 -2.88 0.02 1.61
C GLN A 42 -3.57 -0.25 2.95
N SER A 43 -4.50 -1.21 3.00
CA SER A 43 -5.23 -1.56 4.22
C SER A 43 -4.31 -2.05 5.34
N ARG A 44 -3.28 -2.83 5.00
CA ARG A 44 -2.28 -3.31 5.97
C ARG A 44 -1.44 -2.15 6.50
N ILE A 45 -0.98 -1.25 5.64
CA ILE A 45 -0.21 -0.07 6.06
C ILE A 45 -1.06 0.84 6.95
N GLN A 46 -2.32 1.11 6.58
CA GLN A 46 -3.24 1.88 7.42
C GLN A 46 -3.42 1.24 8.80
N THR A 47 -3.56 -0.09 8.85
CA THR A 47 -3.69 -0.83 10.11
C THR A 47 -2.44 -0.69 10.98
N VAL A 48 -1.26 -0.82 10.38
CA VAL A 48 0.03 -0.63 11.08
C VAL A 48 0.14 0.80 11.61
N LEU A 49 -0.09 1.80 10.75
CA LEU A 49 -0.06 3.22 11.14
C LEU A 49 -1.05 3.52 12.28
N LYS A 50 -2.26 2.97 12.23
CA LYS A 50 -3.27 3.15 13.27
C LYS A 50 -2.83 2.53 14.60
N ARG A 51 -2.25 1.33 14.59
CA ARG A 51 -1.71 0.67 15.80
C ARG A 51 -0.57 1.47 16.44
N LEU A 52 0.31 2.03 15.62
CA LEU A 52 1.42 2.87 16.09
C LEU A 52 0.96 4.24 16.59
N SER A 53 -0.15 4.75 16.04
CA SER A 53 -0.76 5.98 16.53
C SER A 53 -1.50 5.77 17.85
N SER A 54 -2.15 4.61 18.05
CA SER A 54 -2.89 4.31 19.28
C SER A 54 -1.99 3.90 20.46
N LYS A 55 -0.78 3.42 20.17
CA LYS A 55 0.22 3.08 21.19
C LYS A 55 1.17 4.27 21.30
N ASP A 56 0.93 5.18 22.25
CA ASP A 56 1.82 6.31 22.57
C ASP A 56 3.08 5.81 23.30
N ASP A 57 3.83 4.95 22.62
CA ASP A 57 5.06 4.37 23.11
C ASP A 57 6.16 4.87 22.19
N ALA A 58 6.78 5.99 22.59
CA ALA A 58 7.81 6.70 21.81
C ALA A 58 8.94 5.75 21.34
N ALA A 59 9.19 4.68 22.10
CA ALA A 59 10.10 3.60 21.74
C ALA A 59 9.69 2.85 20.46
N SER A 60 8.39 2.52 20.31
CA SER A 60 7.87 1.82 19.12
C SER A 60 7.92 2.69 17.86
N ARG A 61 7.81 4.02 18.00
CA ARG A 61 7.98 4.97 16.88
C ARG A 61 9.45 5.06 16.42
N GLY A 62 10.40 5.01 17.35
CA GLY A 62 11.83 5.02 17.05
C GLY A 62 12.28 3.75 16.31
N GLU A 63 11.83 2.59 16.74
CA GLU A 63 12.17 1.30 16.11
C GLU A 63 11.60 1.22 14.67
N LEU A 64 10.40 1.76 14.46
CA LEU A 64 9.77 1.78 13.15
C LEU A 64 10.40 2.79 12.19
N ALA A 65 10.79 3.96 12.69
CA ALA A 65 11.56 4.92 11.91
C ALA A 65 12.91 4.32 11.49
N ALA A 66 13.60 3.62 12.39
CA ALA A 66 14.85 2.94 12.09
C ALA A 66 14.69 1.79 11.07
N THR A 67 13.57 1.06 11.09
CA THR A 67 13.30 0.01 10.09
C THR A 67 12.93 0.59 8.74
N LEU A 68 12.17 1.69 8.70
CA LEU A 68 11.88 2.40 7.45
C LEU A 68 13.15 2.98 6.83
N ASP A 69 13.99 3.63 7.64
CA ASP A 69 15.28 4.17 7.20
C ASP A 69 16.21 3.06 6.66
N LYS A 70 16.23 1.89 7.31
CA LYS A 70 16.96 0.71 6.83
C LYS A 70 16.40 0.13 5.52
N LEU A 71 15.12 0.33 5.25
CA LEU A 71 14.47 -0.04 3.99
C LEU A 71 14.61 1.06 2.92
N GLY A 72 15.24 2.19 3.24
CA GLY A 72 15.37 3.35 2.35
C GLY A 72 14.06 4.10 2.11
N LEU A 73 13.14 4.05 3.08
CA LEU A 73 11.79 4.63 3.04
C LEU A 73 11.61 5.79 4.02
#